data_AF-A0A023GZ48-F1
#
_entry.id   AF-A0A023GZ48-F1
#
_cell.length_a   1.000
_cell.length_b   1.000
_cell.length_c   1.000
_cell.angle_alpha   90.00
_cell.angle_beta   90.00
_cell.angle_gamma   90.00
#
_symmetry.space_group_name_H-M   'P 1'
#
loop_
_entity.id
_entity.type
_entity.pdbx_description
1 polymer ?
#
loop_
_entity_poly.entity_id
_entity_poly.type
_entity_poly.pdbx_seq_one_letter_code
_entity_poly.pdbx_strand_id
1 'polypeptide(L)'
;QPNAMGGREVGALSNLLAAHLDLDNEQHRHLVADFWQAPQPLAAEVGVKACDAADAILDGRIKAIWIMATNPVVSLPEADKFRRALATCDLVIVSDCSVDSDTVKCADIVLPAQGWGEKSGTVTNSERRISRQRALMPALGQAKPDWWILSQVAKRMGLAGFDYQHARDIFNEHIALTAYRNDASQALSASNQPRYLNLAKDLSPMVVGSIASIEESPNHLKQQNKDVVSFSRDAYDAMTPFQWGGARIAPIKTRFIAITPPSHVSIP
;
A
#
# COMPACT_ATOMS: atom_id res chain seq x y z
N GLN A 1 2.31 -13.91 2.35
CA GLN A 1 2.86 -12.54 2.16
C GLN A 1 2.75 -11.77 3.47
N PRO A 2 3.83 -11.15 3.98
CA PRO A 2 3.84 -10.50 5.29
C PRO A 2 3.05 -9.20 5.36
N ASN A 3 2.77 -8.55 4.21
CA ASN A 3 2.13 -7.24 4.13
C ASN A 3 0.89 -7.22 3.19
N ALA A 4 0.19 -8.35 3.06
CA ALA A 4 -0.99 -8.42 2.21
C ALA A 4 -2.12 -7.50 2.71
N MET A 5 -2.23 -7.28 4.02
CA MET A 5 -3.17 -6.31 4.60
C MET A 5 -2.77 -4.88 4.27
N GLY A 6 -1.49 -4.53 4.44
CA GLY A 6 -1.00 -3.18 4.11
C GLY A 6 -1.20 -2.83 2.64
N GLY A 7 -1.04 -3.79 1.73
CA GLY A 7 -1.39 -3.59 0.33
C GLY A 7 -2.85 -3.16 0.11
N ARG A 8 -3.80 -3.74 0.85
CA ARG A 8 -5.22 -3.34 0.77
C ARG A 8 -5.46 -1.97 1.39
N GLU A 9 -4.79 -1.67 2.50
CA GLU A 9 -4.88 -0.37 3.19
C GLU A 9 -4.46 0.79 2.28
N VAL A 10 -3.46 0.56 1.41
CA VAL A 10 -2.94 1.59 0.49
C VAL A 10 -3.51 1.51 -0.93
N GLY A 11 -4.53 0.68 -1.18
CA GLY A 11 -5.20 0.62 -2.48
C GLY A 11 -4.43 -0.15 -3.57
N ALA A 12 -3.56 -1.09 -3.21
CA ALA A 12 -2.86 -1.97 -4.16
C ALA A 12 -3.78 -3.09 -4.70
N LEU A 13 -5.01 -2.73 -5.09
CA LEU A 13 -6.01 -3.58 -5.74
C LEU A 13 -6.65 -2.80 -6.88
N SER A 14 -7.04 -3.48 -7.95
CA SER A 14 -7.59 -2.82 -9.13
C SER A 14 -8.99 -2.19 -8.94
N ASN A 15 -9.64 -2.46 -7.80
CA ASN A 15 -11.01 -2.07 -7.49
C ASN A 15 -11.15 -1.29 -6.17
N LEU A 16 -10.04 -0.85 -5.55
CA LEU A 16 -10.06 -0.21 -4.24
C LEU A 16 -9.09 0.97 -4.23
N LEU A 17 -9.55 2.12 -3.74
CA LEU A 17 -8.70 3.28 -3.52
C LEU A 17 -7.95 3.14 -2.19
N ALA A 18 -6.91 3.96 -2.00
CA ALA A 18 -6.20 4.05 -0.74
C ALA A 18 -7.14 4.38 0.43
N ALA A 19 -6.75 3.98 1.64
CA ALA A 19 -7.52 4.14 2.88
C ALA A 19 -8.86 3.39 2.91
N HIS A 20 -8.96 2.24 2.20
CA HIS A 20 -10.18 1.43 2.08
C HIS A 20 -11.38 2.21 1.50
N LEU A 21 -11.10 3.16 0.63
CA LEU A 21 -12.12 3.92 -0.06
C LEU A 21 -12.60 3.15 -1.28
N ASP A 22 -13.91 2.96 -1.39
CA ASP A 22 -14.54 2.26 -2.52
C ASP A 22 -14.38 3.04 -3.82
N LEU A 23 -13.86 2.37 -4.87
CA LEU A 23 -13.69 2.96 -6.20
C LEU A 23 -15.03 3.34 -6.84
N ASP A 24 -16.07 2.52 -6.66
CA ASP A 24 -17.39 2.74 -7.26
C ASP A 24 -18.14 3.94 -6.63
N ASN A 25 -17.69 4.42 -5.46
CA ASN A 25 -18.29 5.57 -4.78
C ASN A 25 -17.69 6.89 -5.29
N GLU A 26 -18.51 7.70 -5.95
CA GLU A 26 -18.10 9.01 -6.48
C GLU A 26 -17.55 9.96 -5.41
N GLN A 27 -18.16 9.99 -4.22
CA GLN A 27 -17.69 10.84 -3.12
C GLN A 27 -16.29 10.42 -2.64
N HIS A 28 -16.01 9.12 -2.63
CA HIS A 28 -14.68 8.60 -2.31
C HIS A 28 -13.65 8.99 -3.36
N ARG A 29 -13.98 8.86 -4.65
CA ARG A 29 -13.10 9.32 -5.74
C ARG A 29 -12.80 10.81 -5.63
N HIS A 30 -13.82 11.64 -5.39
CA HIS A 30 -13.62 13.08 -5.18
C HIS A 30 -12.78 13.40 -3.95
N LEU A 31 -12.96 12.67 -2.85
CA LEU A 31 -12.18 12.87 -1.62
C LEU A 31 -10.69 12.59 -1.85
N VAL A 32 -10.35 11.49 -2.53
CA VAL A 32 -8.95 11.16 -2.84
C VAL A 32 -8.37 12.12 -3.86
N ALA A 33 -9.12 12.45 -4.92
CA ALA A 33 -8.70 13.42 -5.92
C ALA A 33 -8.42 14.80 -5.29
N ASP A 34 -9.29 15.26 -4.39
CA ASP A 34 -9.11 16.51 -3.65
C ASP A 34 -7.89 16.43 -2.72
N PHE A 35 -7.75 15.36 -1.94
CA PHE A 35 -6.61 15.21 -1.04
C PHE A 35 -5.27 15.25 -1.79
N TRP A 36 -5.15 14.55 -2.91
CA TRP A 36 -3.94 14.55 -3.74
C TRP A 36 -3.87 15.71 -4.72
N GLN A 37 -4.85 16.63 -4.75
CA GLN A 37 -4.93 17.68 -5.77
C GLN A 37 -4.70 17.11 -7.19
N ALA A 38 -5.34 15.97 -7.46
CA ALA A 38 -5.12 15.21 -8.68
C ALA A 38 -5.45 16.08 -9.90
N PRO A 39 -4.58 16.10 -10.93
CA PRO A 39 -4.78 16.97 -12.10
C PRO A 39 -5.98 16.55 -12.95
N GLN A 40 -6.50 15.34 -12.74
CA GLN A 40 -7.67 14.78 -13.41
C GLN A 40 -8.52 14.02 -12.37
N PRO A 41 -9.84 13.91 -12.59
CA PRO A 41 -10.70 13.05 -11.78
C PRO A 41 -10.20 11.60 -11.79
N LEU A 42 -10.37 10.90 -10.67
CA LEU A 42 -10.08 9.47 -10.63
C LEU A 42 -11.12 8.69 -11.45
N ALA A 43 -10.64 7.74 -12.25
CA ALA A 43 -11.47 6.84 -13.05
C ALA A 43 -12.44 6.05 -12.16
N ALA A 44 -13.63 5.75 -12.68
CA ALA A 44 -14.62 4.94 -11.99
C ALA A 44 -14.48 3.45 -12.33
N GLU A 45 -13.79 3.15 -13.42
CA GLU A 45 -13.65 1.82 -13.97
C GLU A 45 -12.67 0.98 -13.15
N VAL A 46 -13.09 -0.22 -12.80
CA VAL A 46 -12.22 -1.23 -12.18
C VAL A 46 -11.09 -1.59 -13.15
N GLY A 47 -9.85 -1.49 -12.67
CA GLY A 47 -8.67 -1.86 -13.43
C GLY A 47 -8.58 -3.37 -13.69
N VAL A 48 -7.74 -3.75 -14.64
CA VAL A 48 -7.46 -5.15 -14.97
C VAL A 48 -6.86 -5.87 -13.76
N LYS A 49 -7.41 -7.05 -13.42
CA LYS A 49 -6.88 -7.91 -12.36
C LYS A 49 -5.63 -8.61 -12.84
N ALA A 50 -4.71 -8.93 -11.93
CA ALA A 50 -3.44 -9.58 -12.28
C ALA A 50 -3.61 -10.90 -13.07
N CYS A 51 -4.62 -11.72 -12.73
CA CYS A 51 -4.90 -12.97 -13.45
C CYS A 51 -5.38 -12.74 -14.90
N ASP A 52 -5.98 -11.59 -15.19
CA ASP A 52 -6.54 -11.24 -16.50
C ASP A 52 -5.55 -10.42 -17.35
N ALA A 53 -4.39 -10.06 -16.77
CA ALA A 53 -3.42 -9.18 -17.41
C ALA A 53 -2.78 -9.80 -18.66
N ALA A 54 -2.61 -11.13 -18.71
CA ALA A 54 -2.13 -11.80 -19.93
C ALA A 54 -3.05 -11.54 -21.13
N ASP A 55 -4.36 -11.70 -20.94
CA ASP A 55 -5.34 -11.47 -22.00
C ASP A 55 -5.39 -10.00 -22.42
N ALA A 56 -5.36 -9.09 -21.44
CA ALA A 56 -5.35 -7.65 -21.71
C ALA A 56 -4.09 -7.17 -22.44
N ILE A 57 -2.95 -7.84 -22.29
CA ILE A 57 -1.76 -7.56 -23.10
C ILE A 57 -1.94 -8.12 -24.51
N LEU A 58 -2.35 -9.38 -24.64
CA LEU A 58 -2.49 -10.07 -25.92
C LEU A 58 -3.53 -9.43 -26.84
N ASP A 59 -4.62 -8.88 -26.28
CA ASP A 59 -5.64 -8.14 -27.04
C ASP A 59 -5.33 -6.65 -27.22
N GLY A 60 -4.18 -6.18 -26.69
CA GLY A 60 -3.66 -4.84 -26.90
C GLY A 60 -4.23 -3.76 -25.99
N ARG A 61 -5.09 -4.08 -25.01
CA ARG A 61 -5.58 -3.11 -24.00
C ARG A 61 -4.47 -2.62 -23.07
N ILE A 62 -3.47 -3.45 -22.78
CA ILE A 62 -2.28 -3.10 -22.01
C ILE A 62 -1.08 -3.07 -22.95
N LYS A 63 -0.47 -1.88 -23.06
CA LYS A 63 0.76 -1.67 -23.86
C LYS A 63 2.03 -1.56 -23.03
N ALA A 64 1.89 -1.18 -21.77
CA ALA A 64 3.01 -1.13 -20.83
C ALA A 64 2.59 -1.79 -19.52
N ILE A 65 3.49 -2.61 -18.95
CA ILE A 65 3.30 -3.23 -17.64
C ILE A 65 4.54 -3.03 -16.77
N TRP A 66 4.33 -2.63 -15.53
CA TRP A 66 5.38 -2.54 -14.52
C TRP A 66 5.12 -3.56 -13.40
N ILE A 67 5.96 -4.59 -13.33
CA ILE A 67 5.90 -5.65 -12.33
C ILE A 67 6.88 -5.34 -11.21
N MET A 68 6.41 -5.34 -9.96
CA MET A 68 7.21 -4.93 -8.80
C MET A 68 7.24 -6.03 -7.74
N ALA A 69 8.44 -6.49 -7.38
CA ALA A 69 8.71 -7.42 -6.27
C ALA A 69 7.83 -8.71 -6.29
N THR A 70 7.59 -9.26 -7.48
CA THR A 70 6.84 -10.51 -7.68
C THR A 70 7.34 -11.22 -8.94
N ASN A 71 7.11 -12.55 -9.02
CA ASN A 71 7.54 -13.39 -10.13
C ASN A 71 6.35 -14.08 -10.83
N PRO A 72 5.47 -13.33 -11.53
CA PRO A 72 4.22 -13.83 -12.10
C PRO A 72 4.40 -14.95 -13.13
N VAL A 73 5.53 -15.00 -13.85
CA VAL A 73 5.81 -16.10 -14.81
C VAL A 73 6.14 -17.43 -14.13
N VAL A 74 6.04 -17.49 -12.80
CA VAL A 74 6.12 -18.70 -11.98
C VAL A 74 4.88 -18.82 -11.07
N SER A 75 4.43 -17.71 -10.48
CA SER A 75 3.41 -17.74 -9.42
C SER A 75 1.97 -17.56 -9.88
N LEU A 76 1.71 -17.00 -11.08
CA LEU A 76 0.35 -16.85 -11.59
C LEU A 76 -0.17 -18.16 -12.19
N PRO A 77 -1.49 -18.41 -12.17
CA PRO A 77 -2.09 -19.43 -13.03
C PRO A 77 -1.79 -19.09 -14.49
N GLU A 78 -1.68 -20.11 -15.34
CA GLU A 78 -1.33 -19.94 -16.77
C GLU A 78 -0.03 -19.13 -16.99
N ALA A 79 0.99 -19.37 -16.16
CA ALA A 79 2.27 -18.65 -16.20
C ALA A 79 2.93 -18.60 -17.60
N ASP A 80 2.82 -19.67 -18.40
CA ASP A 80 3.32 -19.72 -19.77
C ASP A 80 2.56 -18.78 -20.72
N LYS A 81 1.25 -18.62 -20.51
CA LYS A 81 0.45 -17.62 -21.23
C LYS A 81 0.90 -16.21 -20.86
N PHE A 82 1.11 -15.94 -19.57
CA PHE A 82 1.61 -14.65 -19.11
C PHE A 82 3.00 -14.35 -19.68
N ARG A 83 3.91 -15.34 -19.70
CA ARG A 83 5.24 -15.21 -20.34
C ARG A 83 5.13 -14.86 -21.82
N ARG A 84 4.26 -15.54 -22.58
CA ARG A 84 4.01 -15.22 -24.00
C ARG A 84 3.44 -13.81 -24.17
N ALA A 85 2.54 -13.39 -23.29
CA ALA A 85 1.97 -12.05 -23.33
C ALA A 85 3.04 -10.97 -23.11
N LEU A 86 3.93 -11.15 -22.13
CA LEU A 86 5.05 -10.23 -21.89
C LEU A 86 5.95 -10.09 -23.13
N ALA A 87 6.23 -11.19 -23.84
CA ALA A 87 7.03 -11.16 -25.06
C ALA A 87 6.40 -10.36 -26.22
N THR A 88 5.09 -10.08 -26.15
CA THR A 88 4.36 -9.27 -27.14
C THR A 88 3.98 -7.89 -26.63
N CYS A 89 4.29 -7.56 -25.36
CA CYS A 89 3.97 -6.26 -24.78
C CYS A 89 4.94 -5.20 -25.30
N ASP A 90 4.45 -3.97 -25.54
CA ASP A 90 5.30 -2.92 -26.11
C ASP A 90 6.36 -2.43 -25.10
N LEU A 91 6.10 -2.57 -23.79
CA LEU A 91 7.03 -2.23 -22.72
C LEU A 91 6.80 -3.05 -21.45
N VAL A 92 7.82 -3.79 -21.01
CA VAL A 92 7.85 -4.54 -19.76
C VAL A 92 8.93 -3.97 -18.83
N ILE A 93 8.50 -3.39 -17.70
CA ILE A 93 9.39 -2.89 -16.64
C ILE A 93 9.31 -3.85 -15.46
N VAL A 94 10.47 -4.23 -14.90
CA VAL A 94 10.53 -5.06 -13.70
C VAL A 94 11.38 -4.38 -12.62
N SER A 95 10.80 -4.15 -11.45
CA SER A 95 11.51 -3.72 -10.24
C SER A 95 11.68 -4.93 -9.32
N ASP A 96 12.91 -5.45 -9.22
CA ASP A 96 13.21 -6.65 -8.43
C ASP A 96 14.59 -6.52 -7.76
N CYS A 97 14.77 -7.26 -6.67
CA CYS A 97 16.03 -7.40 -5.94
C CYS A 97 16.83 -8.64 -6.36
N SER A 98 16.21 -9.58 -7.08
CA SER A 98 16.84 -10.80 -7.55
C SER A 98 16.98 -10.80 -9.06
N VAL A 99 18.22 -10.94 -9.54
CA VAL A 99 18.51 -11.10 -10.98
C VAL A 99 18.06 -12.47 -11.52
N ASP A 100 17.89 -13.46 -10.65
CA ASP A 100 17.51 -14.82 -11.02
C ASP A 100 16.00 -15.00 -11.19
N SER A 101 15.21 -13.97 -10.88
CA SER A 101 13.76 -13.95 -11.09
C SER A 101 13.41 -14.21 -12.56
N ASP A 102 12.58 -15.21 -12.82
CA ASP A 102 12.21 -15.55 -14.20
C ASP A 102 11.43 -14.45 -14.91
N THR A 103 10.77 -13.56 -14.14
CA THR A 103 10.09 -12.38 -14.68
C THR A 103 11.08 -11.31 -15.12
N VAL A 104 12.23 -11.16 -14.44
CA VAL A 104 13.29 -10.22 -14.83
C VAL A 104 13.83 -10.55 -16.23
N LYS A 105 13.92 -11.84 -16.57
CA LYS A 105 14.35 -12.31 -17.91
C LYS A 105 13.40 -11.92 -19.04
N CYS A 106 12.17 -11.49 -18.71
CA CYS A 106 11.15 -11.05 -19.67
C CYS A 106 11.07 -9.53 -19.81
N ALA A 107 11.91 -8.76 -19.10
CA ALA A 107 11.81 -7.31 -19.02
C ALA A 107 12.61 -6.60 -20.11
N ASP A 108 12.08 -5.49 -20.62
CA ASP A 108 12.84 -4.52 -21.42
C ASP A 108 13.68 -3.62 -20.51
N ILE A 109 13.15 -3.28 -19.33
CA ILE A 109 13.82 -2.43 -18.33
C ILE A 109 13.80 -3.13 -16.97
N VAL A 110 14.97 -3.29 -16.38
CA VAL A 110 15.14 -3.79 -15.01
C VAL A 110 15.57 -2.66 -14.10
N LEU A 111 14.80 -2.41 -13.04
CA LEU A 111 15.08 -1.40 -12.02
C LEU A 111 15.53 -2.12 -10.74
N PRO A 112 16.78 -1.92 -10.27
CA PRO A 112 17.28 -2.62 -9.08
C PRO A 112 16.55 -2.11 -7.82
N ALA A 113 15.72 -2.98 -7.25
CA ALA A 113 14.93 -2.69 -6.06
C ALA A 113 15.64 -3.19 -4.80
N GLN A 114 15.42 -2.51 -3.68
CA GLN A 114 15.91 -2.99 -2.40
C GLN A 114 15.31 -4.34 -2.00
N GLY A 115 16.12 -5.22 -1.41
CA GLY A 115 15.67 -6.47 -0.79
C GLY A 115 14.97 -6.22 0.56
N TRP A 116 14.28 -7.23 1.12
CA TRP A 116 13.55 -7.08 2.39
C TRP A 116 14.44 -6.55 3.54
N GLY A 117 15.67 -7.06 3.68
CA GLY A 117 16.61 -6.64 4.72
C GLY A 117 17.17 -5.22 4.54
N GLU A 118 17.01 -4.63 3.36
CA GLU A 118 17.51 -3.29 3.02
C GLU A 118 16.41 -2.23 3.15
N LYS A 119 15.14 -2.65 3.06
CA LYS A 119 13.99 -1.75 3.10
C LYS A 119 13.75 -1.19 4.50
N SER A 120 13.29 0.05 4.52
CA SER A 120 12.78 0.75 5.70
C SER A 120 11.36 1.23 5.42
N GLY A 121 10.40 0.79 6.23
CA GLY A 121 9.00 1.20 6.12
C GLY A 121 8.12 0.62 7.22
N THR A 122 6.86 0.37 6.90
CA THR A 122 5.89 -0.29 7.79
C THR A 122 5.28 -1.50 7.11
N VAL A 123 4.94 -2.51 7.91
CA VAL A 123 4.20 -3.70 7.45
C VAL A 123 2.98 -3.90 8.32
N THR A 124 1.87 -4.26 7.70
CA THR A 124 0.62 -4.61 8.38
C THR A 124 0.35 -6.10 8.24
N ASN A 125 0.31 -6.80 9.37
CA ASN A 125 0.05 -8.22 9.41
C ASN A 125 -1.45 -8.54 9.37
N SER A 126 -1.81 -9.83 9.37
CA SER A 126 -3.21 -10.30 9.33
C SER A 126 -4.07 -9.87 10.52
N GLU A 127 -3.46 -9.50 11.65
CA GLU A 127 -4.20 -8.97 12.80
C GLU A 127 -4.49 -7.47 12.71
N ARG A 128 -4.06 -6.81 11.62
CA ARG A 128 -4.08 -5.34 11.43
C ARG A 128 -3.09 -4.60 12.32
N ARG A 129 -2.05 -5.29 12.78
CA ARG A 129 -0.94 -4.67 13.51
C ARG A 129 0.06 -4.11 12.52
N ILE A 130 0.22 -2.79 12.57
CA ILE A 130 1.25 -2.04 11.86
C ILE A 130 2.52 -2.12 12.70
N SER A 131 3.59 -2.63 12.10
CA SER A 131 4.92 -2.74 12.71
C SER A 131 5.95 -1.99 11.88
N ARG A 132 6.95 -1.40 12.55
CA ARG A 132 8.06 -0.71 11.88
C ARG A 132 9.09 -1.72 11.35
N GLN A 133 9.26 -1.79 10.04
CA GLN A 133 10.33 -2.54 9.38
C GLN A 133 11.57 -1.66 9.24
N ARG A 134 12.64 -1.95 9.97
CA ARG A 134 13.90 -1.22 9.89
C ARG A 134 14.87 -1.95 8.95
N ALA A 135 15.68 -1.19 8.22
CA ALA A 135 16.76 -1.75 7.43
C ALA A 135 17.75 -2.45 8.36
N LEU A 136 18.06 -3.71 8.06
CA LEU A 136 19.05 -4.53 8.76
C LEU A 136 20.44 -4.39 8.14
N MET A 137 20.49 -3.95 6.88
CA MET A 137 21.71 -3.78 6.09
C MET A 137 21.57 -2.61 5.11
N PRO A 138 22.69 -2.02 4.67
CA PRO A 138 22.67 -1.04 3.59
C PRO A 138 22.18 -1.67 2.29
N ALA A 139 21.70 -0.84 1.37
CA ALA A 139 21.30 -1.29 0.03
C ALA A 139 22.49 -1.88 -0.74
N LEU A 140 22.26 -2.99 -1.44
CA LEU A 140 23.26 -3.57 -2.32
C LEU A 140 23.42 -2.73 -3.60
N GLY A 141 24.66 -2.32 -3.89
CA GLY A 141 25.00 -1.60 -5.12
C GLY A 141 24.18 -0.32 -5.31
N GLN A 142 23.45 -0.24 -6.43
CA GLN A 142 22.62 0.91 -6.77
C GLN A 142 21.14 0.72 -6.43
N ALA A 143 20.78 -0.33 -5.67
CA ALA A 143 19.40 -0.63 -5.34
C ALA A 143 18.72 0.54 -4.61
N LYS A 144 17.49 0.83 -5.00
CA LYS A 144 16.66 1.90 -4.42
C LYS A 144 15.37 1.34 -3.86
N PRO A 145 14.78 1.97 -2.83
CA PRO A 145 13.46 1.55 -2.38
C PRO A 145 12.42 1.81 -3.47
N ASP A 146 11.41 0.94 -3.58
CA ASP A 146 10.38 1.02 -4.62
C ASP A 146 9.68 2.39 -4.68
N TRP A 147 9.40 2.99 -3.52
CA TRP A 147 8.77 4.31 -3.45
C TRP A 147 9.64 5.41 -4.07
N TRP A 148 10.97 5.30 -3.96
CA TRP A 148 11.88 6.27 -4.56
C TRP A 148 11.86 6.11 -6.07
N ILE A 149 11.89 4.87 -6.57
CA ILE A 149 11.84 4.57 -8.01
C ILE A 149 10.54 5.13 -8.61
N LEU A 150 9.39 4.85 -7.99
CA LEU A 150 8.09 5.42 -8.40
C LEU A 150 8.10 6.95 -8.39
N SER A 151 8.64 7.56 -7.33
CA SER A 151 8.74 9.02 -7.22
C SER A 151 9.60 9.62 -8.33
N GLN A 152 10.71 8.97 -8.70
CA GLN A 152 11.60 9.43 -9.77
C GLN A 152 10.95 9.35 -11.16
N VAL A 153 10.14 8.31 -11.41
CA VAL A 153 9.37 8.17 -12.65
C VAL A 153 8.29 9.24 -12.71
N ALA A 154 7.50 9.40 -11.64
CA ALA A 154 6.42 10.39 -11.58
C ALA A 154 6.93 11.83 -11.81
N LYS A 155 8.06 12.21 -11.18
CA LYS A 155 8.69 13.52 -11.43
C LYS A 155 9.11 13.72 -12.88
N ARG A 156 9.67 12.69 -13.53
CA ARG A 156 10.07 12.75 -14.94
C ARG A 156 8.88 12.82 -15.89
N MET A 157 7.72 12.33 -15.46
CA MET A 157 6.44 12.50 -16.15
C MET A 157 5.82 13.90 -15.91
N GLY A 158 6.45 14.76 -15.11
CA GLY A 158 5.96 16.10 -14.82
C GLY A 158 4.89 16.15 -13.70
N LEU A 159 4.73 15.09 -12.92
CA LEU A 159 3.80 15.07 -11.80
C LEU A 159 4.43 15.71 -10.54
N ALA A 160 3.63 16.49 -9.82
CA ALA A 160 3.99 17.07 -8.53
C ALA A 160 3.59 16.15 -7.35
N GLY A 161 4.09 16.42 -6.15
CA GLY A 161 3.71 15.70 -4.93
C GLY A 161 4.55 14.46 -4.59
N PHE A 162 5.58 14.17 -5.39
CA PHE A 162 6.45 13.01 -5.24
C PHE A 162 7.81 13.34 -4.58
N ASP A 163 7.90 14.44 -3.82
CA ASP A 163 9.13 14.93 -3.20
C ASP A 163 9.50 14.25 -1.87
N TYR A 164 9.09 12.99 -1.71
CA TYR A 164 9.41 12.16 -0.55
C TYR A 164 10.92 12.01 -0.35
N GLN A 165 11.39 12.26 0.86
CA GLN A 165 12.80 12.07 1.25
C GLN A 165 12.97 10.82 2.13
N HIS A 166 11.89 10.37 2.76
CA HIS A 166 11.89 9.22 3.66
C HIS A 166 10.56 8.47 3.63
N ALA A 167 10.56 7.16 3.94
CA ALA A 167 9.33 6.36 4.04
C ALA A 167 8.32 6.91 5.06
N ARG A 168 8.82 7.64 6.07
CA ARG A 168 8.02 8.42 7.03
C ARG A 168 7.08 9.40 6.33
N ASP A 169 7.57 10.10 5.32
CA ASP A 169 6.81 11.16 4.64
C ASP A 169 5.56 10.57 3.98
N ILE A 170 5.72 9.39 3.36
CA ILE A 170 4.63 8.60 2.76
C ILE A 170 3.69 8.08 3.86
N PHE A 171 4.23 7.59 4.98
CA PHE A 171 3.41 7.12 6.09
C PHE A 171 2.59 8.25 6.73
N ASN A 172 3.16 9.44 6.89
CA ASN A 172 2.45 10.63 7.36
C ASN A 172 1.36 11.06 6.37
N GLU A 173 1.61 10.99 5.06
CA GLU A 173 0.57 11.23 4.06
C GLU A 173 -0.55 10.18 4.16
N HIS A 174 -0.22 8.91 4.37
CA HIS A 174 -1.20 7.86 4.58
C HIS A 174 -2.06 8.09 5.84
N ILE A 175 -1.43 8.49 6.96
CA ILE A 175 -2.16 8.90 8.17
C ILE A 175 -3.14 10.03 7.84
N ALA A 176 -2.66 11.07 7.15
CA ALA A 176 -3.49 12.22 6.79
C ALA A 176 -4.65 11.86 5.87
N LEU A 177 -4.46 11.02 4.86
CA LEU A 177 -5.53 10.56 3.98
C LEU A 177 -6.60 9.78 4.75
N THR A 178 -6.18 8.91 5.66
CA THR A 178 -7.14 8.11 6.47
C THR A 178 -7.99 8.98 7.40
N ALA A 179 -7.46 10.13 7.83
CA ALA A 179 -8.14 11.12 8.66
C ALA A 179 -8.89 12.21 7.86
N TYR A 180 -8.56 12.40 6.58
CA TYR A 180 -9.09 13.51 5.78
C TYR A 180 -10.61 13.45 5.64
N ARG A 181 -11.34 14.38 6.27
CA ARG A 181 -12.81 14.33 6.37
C ARG A 181 -13.32 13.00 6.95
N ASN A 182 -12.61 12.47 7.95
CA ASN A 182 -13.02 11.31 8.73
C ASN A 182 -13.02 11.70 10.21
N ASP A 183 -14.21 11.82 10.80
CA ASP A 183 -14.34 12.20 12.21
C ASP A 183 -13.55 11.23 13.11
N ALA A 184 -12.69 11.76 13.98
CA ALA A 184 -11.90 10.97 14.93
C ALA A 184 -12.77 10.20 15.94
N SER A 185 -13.97 10.70 16.26
CA SER A 185 -14.96 9.95 17.05
C SER A 185 -15.52 8.76 16.29
N GLN A 186 -15.49 8.82 14.94
CA GLN A 186 -16.21 7.91 14.04
C GLN A 186 -17.72 7.82 14.37
N ALA A 187 -18.29 8.87 14.98
CA ALA A 187 -19.73 8.96 15.17
C ALA A 187 -20.43 9.15 13.81
N LEU A 188 -21.58 8.49 13.65
CA LEU A 188 -22.47 8.73 12.52
C LEU A 188 -23.04 10.15 12.62
N SER A 189 -22.95 10.92 11.54
CA SER A 189 -23.59 12.24 11.46
C SER A 189 -24.16 12.47 10.05
N ALA A 190 -24.97 13.52 9.89
CA ALA A 190 -25.49 13.90 8.57
C ALA A 190 -24.38 14.29 7.57
N SER A 191 -23.20 14.70 8.06
CA SER A 191 -22.05 15.11 7.25
C SER A 191 -20.90 14.11 7.28
N ASN A 192 -20.99 13.03 8.06
CA ASN A 192 -19.92 12.05 8.25
C ASN A 192 -20.46 10.62 8.21
N GLN A 193 -20.08 9.90 7.16
CA GLN A 193 -20.12 8.43 7.13
C GLN A 193 -18.77 7.93 7.65
N PRO A 194 -18.68 7.45 8.89
CA PRO A 194 -17.41 7.16 9.54
C PRO A 194 -16.68 6.05 8.79
N ARG A 195 -15.43 6.32 8.40
CA ARG A 195 -14.59 5.34 7.71
C ARG A 195 -13.76 4.59 8.72
N TYR A 196 -13.76 3.26 8.60
CA TYR A 196 -13.24 2.36 9.62
C TYR A 196 -11.72 2.49 9.85
N LEU A 197 -10.94 2.70 8.79
CA LEU A 197 -9.51 2.96 8.89
C LEU A 197 -9.26 4.46 9.16
N ASN A 198 -8.78 4.79 10.36
CA ASN A 198 -8.38 6.14 10.75
C ASN A 198 -7.12 6.07 11.62
N LEU A 199 -5.95 6.13 10.98
CA LEU A 199 -4.68 5.96 11.69
C LEU A 199 -4.40 7.11 12.65
N ALA A 200 -4.85 8.33 12.36
CA ALA A 200 -4.68 9.46 13.27
C ALA A 200 -5.39 9.18 14.61
N LYS A 201 -6.61 8.64 14.56
CA LYS A 201 -7.34 8.19 15.76
C LYS A 201 -6.60 7.07 16.49
N ASP A 202 -6.18 6.03 15.76
CA ASP A 202 -5.57 4.83 16.37
C ASP A 202 -4.17 5.10 16.96
N LEU A 203 -3.50 6.16 16.49
CA LEU A 203 -2.21 6.63 17.02
C LEU A 203 -2.35 7.57 18.22
N SER A 204 -3.43 8.33 18.34
CA SER A 204 -3.65 9.26 19.46
C SER A 204 -3.42 8.68 20.87
N PRO A 205 -3.76 7.40 21.17
CA PRO A 205 -3.47 6.80 22.48
C PRO A 205 -1.99 6.52 22.75
N MET A 206 -1.15 6.52 21.71
CA MET A 206 0.26 6.10 21.80
C MET A 206 1.25 7.26 21.73
N VAL A 207 0.80 8.46 21.36
CA VAL A 207 1.66 9.65 21.25
C VAL A 207 1.59 10.48 22.52
N VAL A 208 2.36 10.07 23.55
CA VAL A 208 2.70 10.94 24.70
C VAL A 208 4.12 11.46 24.48
N GLY A 209 4.27 12.57 23.76
CA GLY A 209 5.54 13.29 23.62
C GLY A 209 5.81 13.88 22.23
N SER A 210 5.74 15.21 22.15
CA SER A 210 6.24 16.09 21.08
C SER A 210 5.78 15.80 19.64
N ILE A 211 4.54 16.16 19.33
CA ILE A 211 4.09 16.40 17.95
C ILE A 211 4.43 17.86 17.60
N ALA A 212 5.21 18.08 16.55
CA ALA A 212 5.38 19.41 15.99
C ALA A 212 4.21 19.73 15.04
N SER A 213 3.72 20.96 15.08
CA SER A 213 2.92 21.53 13.98
C SER A 213 3.71 21.41 12.67
N ILE A 214 3.02 21.16 11.56
CA ILE A 214 3.62 21.03 10.22
C ILE A 214 4.32 22.35 9.87
N GLU A 215 5.64 22.44 10.11
CA GLU A 215 6.43 23.58 9.65
C GLU A 215 7.22 23.26 8.38
N GLU A 216 7.58 22.00 8.11
CA GLU A 216 8.32 21.64 6.89
C GLU A 216 7.97 20.22 6.39
N SER A 217 6.94 20.10 5.56
CA SER A 217 6.66 18.85 4.83
C SER A 217 6.44 19.17 3.35
N PRO A 218 7.18 18.59 2.38
CA PRO A 218 7.21 19.07 1.00
C PRO A 218 5.99 18.70 0.11
N ASN A 219 5.04 17.89 0.58
CA ASN A 219 4.03 17.23 -0.27
C ASN A 219 2.59 17.76 -0.06
N HIS A 220 1.57 17.00 -0.53
CA HIS A 220 0.13 17.33 -0.45
C HIS A 220 -0.35 17.76 0.95
N LEU A 221 0.40 17.37 1.99
CA LEU A 221 0.24 17.80 3.39
C LEU A 221 0.30 19.32 3.62
N LYS A 222 0.95 20.11 2.75
CA LYS A 222 1.09 21.58 2.96
C LYS A 222 -0.23 22.35 2.99
N GLN A 223 -1.29 21.84 2.38
CA GLN A 223 -2.45 22.68 2.06
C GLN A 223 -3.72 22.40 2.87
N GLN A 224 -3.86 21.26 3.56
CA GLN A 224 -5.23 20.84 3.95
C GLN A 224 -5.44 20.32 5.38
N ASN A 225 -4.43 20.20 6.26
CA ASN A 225 -4.68 19.72 7.63
C ASN A 225 -3.61 20.16 8.65
N LYS A 226 -3.85 21.29 9.34
CA LYS A 226 -2.95 21.76 10.43
C LYS A 226 -3.04 20.89 11.70
N ASP A 227 -4.12 20.11 11.85
CA ASP A 227 -4.44 19.38 13.09
C ASP A 227 -4.21 17.86 13.00
N VAL A 228 -3.58 17.36 11.93
CA VAL A 228 -3.31 15.92 11.77
C VAL A 228 -1.96 15.55 12.38
N VAL A 229 -1.99 14.52 13.23
CA VAL A 229 -0.80 13.90 13.84
C VAL A 229 0.19 13.48 12.75
N SER A 230 1.43 13.93 12.87
CA SER A 230 2.53 13.49 12.01
C SER A 230 3.73 13.05 12.85
N PHE A 231 4.43 12.04 12.38
CA PHE A 231 5.66 11.60 13.02
C PHE A 231 6.84 12.50 12.62
N SER A 232 7.68 12.87 13.59
CA SER A 232 9.07 13.27 13.33
C SER A 232 9.89 12.06 12.86
N ARG A 233 11.15 12.28 12.44
CA ARG A 233 12.01 11.15 12.02
C ARG A 233 12.25 10.20 13.19
N ASP A 234 12.68 10.74 14.32
CA ASP A 234 13.01 9.96 15.51
C ASP A 234 11.77 9.24 16.05
N ALA A 235 10.61 9.89 16.06
CA ALA A 235 9.37 9.26 16.49
C ALA A 235 8.93 8.13 15.53
N TYR A 236 9.08 8.30 14.22
CA TYR A 236 8.80 7.23 13.25
C TYR A 236 9.77 6.05 13.38
N ASP A 237 11.05 6.34 13.64
CA ASP A 237 12.07 5.32 13.81
C ASP A 237 11.98 4.61 15.16
N ALA A 238 11.41 5.24 16.18
CA ALA A 238 11.08 4.66 17.49
C ALA A 238 9.66 4.06 17.56
N MET A 239 8.86 4.15 16.49
CA MET A 239 7.46 3.74 16.49
C MET A 239 7.30 2.29 16.95
N THR A 240 6.50 2.10 18.00
CA THR A 240 6.11 0.79 18.53
C THR A 240 4.95 0.22 17.72
N PRO A 241 4.83 -1.11 17.59
CA PRO A 241 3.73 -1.71 16.85
C PRO A 241 2.37 -1.37 17.45
N PHE A 242 1.41 -1.01 16.60
CA PHE A 242 0.05 -0.67 17.01
C PHE A 242 -0.97 -1.34 16.10
N GLN A 243 -2.20 -1.46 16.55
CA GLN A 243 -3.26 -2.14 15.80
C GLN A 243 -4.39 -1.16 15.51
N TRP A 244 -4.84 -1.11 14.26
CA TRP A 244 -6.00 -0.32 13.87
C TRP A 244 -7.27 -1.16 13.84
N GLY A 245 -8.42 -0.52 14.02
CA GLY A 245 -9.74 -1.17 13.99
C GLY A 245 -10.24 -1.74 15.33
N GLY A 246 -9.64 -1.34 16.46
CA GLY A 246 -10.10 -1.67 17.80
C GLY A 246 -9.81 -3.10 18.29
N ALA A 247 -10.27 -3.40 19.52
CA ALA A 247 -10.05 -4.69 20.17
C ALA A 247 -10.79 -5.81 19.42
N ARG A 248 -10.07 -6.89 19.10
CA ARG A 248 -10.67 -8.14 18.64
C ARG A 248 -11.48 -8.78 19.76
N ILE A 249 -12.32 -9.76 19.41
CA ILE A 249 -13.10 -10.57 20.32
C ILE A 249 -12.25 -10.91 21.56
N ALA A 250 -12.61 -10.34 22.71
CA ALA A 250 -11.97 -10.69 23.96
C ALA A 250 -12.35 -12.15 24.29
N PRO A 251 -11.40 -13.01 24.69
CA PRO A 251 -11.66 -14.43 25.00
C PRO A 251 -12.80 -14.63 26.00
N ILE A 252 -13.05 -13.62 26.84
CA ILE A 252 -14.05 -13.60 27.92
C ILE A 252 -15.50 -13.64 27.38
N LYS A 253 -15.74 -13.36 26.09
CA LYS A 253 -17.10 -13.34 25.50
C LYS A 253 -17.36 -14.39 24.42
N THR A 254 -16.48 -15.39 24.27
CA THR A 254 -16.62 -16.38 23.19
C THR A 254 -16.86 -17.77 23.75
N ARG A 255 -17.99 -18.40 23.40
CA ARG A 255 -18.11 -19.85 23.47
C ARG A 255 -17.24 -20.43 22.35
N PHE A 256 -16.06 -20.94 22.69
CA PHE A 256 -15.26 -21.71 21.75
C PHE A 256 -16.02 -23.00 21.42
N ILE A 257 -16.48 -23.13 20.18
CA ILE A 257 -16.95 -24.41 19.66
C ILE A 257 -15.71 -25.11 19.13
N ALA A 258 -15.20 -26.08 19.91
CA ALA A 258 -14.19 -26.99 19.40
C ALA A 258 -14.83 -27.80 18.27
N ILE A 259 -14.33 -27.62 17.04
CA ILE A 259 -14.66 -28.52 15.93
C ILE A 259 -13.79 -29.75 16.12
N THR A 260 -14.25 -30.70 16.92
CA THR A 260 -13.61 -32.00 17.03
C THR A 260 -13.93 -32.78 15.74
N PRO A 261 -12.92 -33.25 14.98
CA PRO A 261 -13.21 -34.15 13.86
C PRO A 261 -13.93 -35.40 14.37
N PRO A 262 -14.92 -35.94 13.64
CA PRO A 262 -15.65 -37.12 14.07
C PRO A 262 -14.68 -38.30 14.26
N SER A 263 -14.88 -39.06 15.33
CA SER A 263 -14.02 -40.16 15.81
C SER A 263 -13.94 -41.39 14.89
N HIS A 264 -14.35 -41.29 13.64
CA HIS A 264 -14.44 -42.42 12.71
C HIS A 264 -14.03 -42.02 11.29
N VAL A 265 -12.76 -41.62 11.11
CA VAL A 265 -12.08 -41.79 9.82
C VAL A 265 -10.65 -42.22 10.11
N SER A 266 -10.41 -43.53 10.08
CA SER A 266 -9.08 -44.08 9.87
C SER A 266 -8.59 -43.60 8.51
N ILE A 267 -7.48 -42.88 8.52
CA ILE A 267 -6.81 -42.37 7.31
C ILE A 267 -6.22 -43.59 6.55
N PRO A 268 -6.44 -43.72 5.23
CA PRO A 268 -5.77 -44.72 4.40
C PRO A 268 -4.28 -44.45 4.22
#